data_AF-A0A0F9PLI0-F1
#
_entry.id   AF-A0A0F9PLI0-F1
#
_cell.length_a   1.000
_cell.length_b   1.000
_cell.length_c   1.000
_cell.angle_alpha   90.00
_cell.angle_beta   90.00
_cell.angle_gamma   90.00
#
_symmetry.space_group_name_H-M   'P 1'
#
loop_
_entity.id
_entity.type
_entity.pdbx_description
1 polymer ?
#
loop_
_entity_poly.entity_id
_entity_poly.type
_entity_poly.pdbx_seq_one_letter_code
_entity_poly.pdbx_strand_id
1 'polypeptide(L)'
;MKKIIVIGLDGGSWTLLQPWINEGILPNFRKLMEKGVWGPFMSTFPPGTIPAWPAMLTGRKPEDLNAFCFICRKKNSYKPQFNRVSYKRSIWRKLNQYNKRCYIINIPTTQLRDEKDINGGFIAGPIFNIGDITNNPELQRLIQKIDYQTSPNLRNLKETEILKTLIIHSKKQLYLVK
;
A
#
# COMPACT_ATOMS: atom_id res chain seq x y z
N MET A 1 -2.99 -24.47 -8.84
CA MET A 1 -3.49 -23.08 -8.64
C MET A 1 -2.34 -22.10 -8.86
N LYS A 2 -2.58 -20.98 -9.54
CA LYS A 2 -1.59 -19.91 -9.70
C LYS A 2 -1.65 -18.94 -8.51
N LYS A 3 -0.51 -18.45 -8.03
CA LYS A 3 -0.43 -17.36 -7.04
C LYS A 3 -0.59 -16.03 -7.77
N ILE A 4 -1.24 -15.05 -7.15
CA ILE A 4 -1.45 -13.70 -7.70
C ILE A 4 -0.73 -12.71 -6.79
N ILE A 5 0.02 -11.78 -7.40
CA ILE A 5 0.66 -10.67 -6.71
C ILE A 5 0.13 -9.38 -7.34
N VAL A 6 -0.27 -8.43 -6.49
CA VAL A 6 -0.65 -7.08 -6.90
C VAL A 6 0.36 -6.13 -6.29
N ILE A 7 1.01 -5.32 -7.13
CA ILE A 7 2.00 -4.33 -6.72
C ILE A 7 1.44 -2.95 -7.07
N GLY A 8 1.34 -2.08 -6.08
CA GLY A 8 1.01 -0.67 -6.31
C GLY A 8 2.24 0.20 -6.14
N LEU A 9 2.45 1.13 -7.07
CA LEU A 9 3.53 2.12 -7.04
C LEU A 9 2.89 3.49 -6.78
N ASP A 10 3.00 4.00 -5.55
CA ASP A 10 2.47 5.32 -5.22
C ASP A 10 3.23 6.39 -6.03
N GLY A 11 2.50 7.26 -6.72
CA GLY A 11 3.09 8.24 -7.66
C GLY A 11 3.68 7.65 -8.95
N GLY A 12 3.48 6.36 -9.25
CA GLY A 12 4.03 5.66 -10.43
C GLY A 12 3.37 6.03 -11.76
N SER A 13 3.44 7.30 -12.17
CA SER A 13 2.86 7.82 -13.41
C SER A 13 3.58 7.34 -14.67
N TRP A 14 2.84 7.14 -15.76
CA TRP A 14 3.39 6.85 -17.09
C TRP A 14 4.31 7.95 -17.61
N THR A 15 4.11 9.19 -17.18
CA THR A 15 5.01 10.33 -17.52
C THR A 15 6.44 10.13 -17.03
N LEU A 16 6.65 9.29 -16.00
CA LEU A 16 7.97 8.91 -15.48
C LEU A 16 8.40 7.54 -16.00
N LEU A 17 7.50 6.56 -15.94
CA LEU A 17 7.84 5.18 -16.28
C LEU A 17 8.21 5.01 -17.76
N GLN A 18 7.47 5.66 -18.68
CA GLN A 18 7.66 5.43 -20.11
C GLN A 18 9.01 5.93 -20.63
N PRO A 19 9.51 7.13 -20.28
CA PRO A 19 10.89 7.54 -20.59
C PRO A 19 11.94 6.53 -20.09
N TRP A 20 11.88 6.12 -18.82
CA TRP A 20 12.84 5.18 -18.25
C TRP A 20 12.79 3.79 -18.88
N ILE A 21 11.62 3.34 -19.32
CA ILE A 21 11.46 2.09 -20.07
C ILE A 21 12.13 2.22 -21.45
N ASN A 22 11.91 3.34 -22.14
CA ASN A 22 12.48 3.61 -23.47
C ASN A 22 14.01 3.68 -23.43
N GLU A 23 14.57 4.30 -22.39
CA GLU A 23 16.02 4.37 -22.12
C GLU A 23 16.64 3.02 -21.69
N GLY A 24 15.83 1.99 -21.47
CA GLY A 24 16.31 0.66 -21.07
C GLY A 24 16.60 0.50 -19.57
N ILE A 25 16.29 1.51 -18.75
CA ILE A 25 16.53 1.52 -17.29
C ILE A 25 15.57 0.54 -16.57
N LEU A 26 14.38 0.31 -17.12
CA LEU A 26 13.34 -0.55 -16.52
C LEU A 26 13.07 -1.81 -17.37
N PRO A 27 14.04 -2.73 -17.53
CA PRO A 27 13.91 -3.89 -18.42
C PRO A 27 12.80 -4.87 -17.99
N ASN A 28 12.53 -4.96 -16.68
CA ASN A 28 11.45 -5.80 -16.17
C ASN A 28 10.06 -5.25 -16.54
N PHE A 29 9.87 -3.92 -16.52
CA PHE A 29 8.62 -3.31 -16.96
C PHE A 29 8.43 -3.48 -18.47
N ARG A 30 9.49 -3.30 -19.27
CA ARG A 30 9.47 -3.58 -20.71
C ARG A 30 8.99 -5.00 -20.99
N LYS A 31 9.58 -6.00 -20.31
CA LYS A 31 9.19 -7.41 -20.45
C LYS A 31 7.73 -7.66 -20.04
N LEU A 32 7.23 -6.98 -19.01
CA LEU A 32 5.83 -7.07 -18.59
C LEU A 32 4.87 -6.47 -19.63
N MET A 33 5.25 -5.36 -20.26
CA MET A 33 4.47 -4.72 -21.32
C MET A 33 4.43 -5.56 -22.59
N GLU A 34 5.55 -6.17 -22.98
CA GLU A 34 5.65 -7.02 -24.18
C GLU A 34 4.88 -8.34 -24.05
N LYS A 35 4.82 -8.91 -22.85
CA LYS A 35 4.20 -10.23 -22.59
C LYS A 35 2.81 -10.16 -21.95
N GLY A 36 2.35 -8.95 -21.64
CA GLY A 36 1.14 -8.71 -20.86
C GLY A 36 0.21 -7.72 -21.52
N VAL A 37 -0.71 -7.17 -20.71
CA VAL A 37 -1.64 -6.12 -21.12
C VAL A 37 -1.36 -4.90 -20.27
N TRP A 38 -1.29 -3.73 -20.91
CA TRP A 38 -1.02 -2.47 -20.24
C TRP A 38 -1.77 -1.32 -20.92
N GLY A 39 -1.98 -0.25 -20.18
CA GLY A 39 -2.61 0.97 -20.67
C GLY A 39 -2.75 2.01 -19.56
N PRO A 40 -3.10 3.26 -19.91
CA PRO A 40 -3.44 4.26 -18.91
C PRO A 40 -4.72 3.85 -18.19
N PHE A 41 -4.78 4.13 -16.88
CA PHE A 41 -5.96 3.92 -16.06
C PHE A 41 -6.33 5.22 -15.33
N MET A 42 -7.61 5.57 -15.34
CA MET A 42 -8.10 6.75 -14.62
C MET A 42 -8.10 6.46 -13.12
N SER A 43 -7.41 7.29 -12.35
CA SER A 43 -7.43 7.19 -10.88
C SER A 43 -8.78 7.65 -10.31
N THR A 44 -8.92 7.61 -8.99
CA THR A 44 -10.04 8.21 -8.27
C THR A 44 -10.06 9.73 -8.41
N PHE A 45 -11.21 10.36 -8.13
CA PHE A 45 -11.30 11.79 -7.91
C PHE A 45 -11.62 12.08 -6.43
N PRO A 46 -10.75 12.79 -5.68
CA PRO A 46 -9.43 13.29 -6.10
C PRO A 46 -8.37 12.16 -6.28
N PRO A 47 -7.31 12.36 -7.07
CA PRO A 47 -6.30 11.33 -7.35
C PRO A 47 -5.20 11.29 -6.27
N GLY A 48 -5.59 11.13 -5.01
CA GLY A 48 -4.67 11.08 -3.86
C GLY A 48 -4.53 9.69 -3.24
N THR A 49 -3.51 9.49 -2.40
CA THR A 49 -3.28 8.25 -1.64
C THR A 49 -4.51 7.82 -0.83
N ILE A 50 -5.13 8.75 -0.09
CA ILE A 50 -6.30 8.47 0.77
C ILE A 50 -7.51 7.94 0.00
N PRO A 51 -7.94 8.53 -1.13
CA PRO A 51 -9.03 7.97 -1.94
C PRO A 51 -8.63 6.74 -2.76
N ALA A 52 -7.44 6.72 -3.37
CA ALA A 52 -7.08 5.72 -4.38
C ALA A 52 -6.85 4.33 -3.79
N TRP A 53 -6.08 4.20 -2.71
CA TRP A 53 -5.73 2.89 -2.13
C TRP A 53 -6.95 2.15 -1.56
N PRO A 54 -7.83 2.78 -0.76
CA PRO A 54 -9.05 2.13 -0.30
C PRO A 54 -10.00 1.75 -1.43
N ALA A 55 -10.13 2.61 -2.44
CA ALA A 55 -10.96 2.32 -3.61
C ALA A 55 -10.47 1.06 -4.34
N MET A 56 -9.16 0.99 -4.61
CA MET A 56 -8.53 -0.18 -5.23
C MET A 56 -8.73 -1.46 -4.40
N LEU A 57 -8.56 -1.39 -3.08
CA LEU A 57 -8.65 -2.56 -2.21
C LEU A 57 -10.08 -3.07 -1.97
N THR A 58 -11.09 -2.23 -2.17
CA THR A 58 -12.50 -2.56 -1.88
C THR A 58 -13.39 -2.63 -3.13
N GLY A 59 -12.90 -2.14 -4.27
CA GLY A 59 -13.70 -1.98 -5.49
C GLY A 59 -14.86 -0.98 -5.32
N ARG A 60 -14.74 -0.04 -4.38
CA ARG A 60 -15.75 0.98 -4.07
C ARG A 60 -15.24 2.37 -4.40
N LYS A 61 -16.16 3.28 -4.65
CA LYS A 61 -15.81 4.67 -4.89
C LYS A 61 -15.40 5.35 -3.58
N PRO A 62 -14.50 6.35 -3.59
CA PRO A 62 -14.06 7.04 -2.38
C PRO A 62 -15.21 7.58 -1.51
N GLU A 63 -16.32 8.00 -2.14
CA GLU A 63 -17.51 8.51 -1.44
C GLU A 63 -18.21 7.45 -0.56
N ASP A 64 -18.25 6.20 -1.00
CA ASP A 64 -18.81 5.09 -0.22
C ASP A 64 -17.91 4.73 0.98
N LEU A 65 -16.64 5.12 0.90
CA LEU A 65 -15.60 4.77 1.88
C LEU A 65 -15.30 5.92 2.85
N ASN A 66 -15.91 7.09 2.62
CA ASN A 66 -15.59 8.36 3.26
C ASN A 66 -14.11 8.71 3.12
N ALA A 67 -13.45 8.32 2.02
CA ALA A 67 -12.00 8.36 1.87
C ALA A 67 -11.52 9.59 1.06
N PHE A 68 -11.73 10.81 1.57
CA PHE A 68 -11.46 12.03 0.80
C PHE A 68 -10.13 12.71 1.14
N CYS A 69 -9.81 12.84 2.43
CA CYS A 69 -8.62 13.53 2.92
C CYS A 69 -8.12 12.94 4.25
N PHE A 70 -6.93 13.36 4.68
CA PHE A 70 -6.33 12.93 5.94
C PHE A 70 -7.10 13.45 7.17
N ILE A 71 -7.50 14.72 7.13
CA ILE A 71 -8.17 15.42 8.22
C ILE A 71 -9.50 15.94 7.70
N CYS A 72 -10.57 15.45 8.30
CA CYS A 72 -11.94 15.90 8.04
C CYS A 72 -12.42 16.79 9.18
N ARG A 73 -13.48 17.56 8.93
CA ARG A 73 -14.18 18.29 9.98
C ARG A 73 -15.06 17.33 10.79
N LYS A 74 -15.07 17.44 12.12
CA LYS A 74 -16.00 16.70 12.97
C LYS A 74 -17.45 17.15 12.70
N LYS A 75 -18.38 16.20 12.59
CA LYS A 75 -19.81 16.49 12.36
C LYS A 75 -20.29 17.51 13.40
N ASN A 76 -20.99 18.56 12.94
CA ASN A 76 -21.52 19.65 13.76
C ASN A 76 -20.44 20.40 14.61
N SER A 77 -19.20 20.45 14.15
CA SER A 77 -18.11 21.15 14.83
C SER A 77 -17.13 21.74 13.81
N TYR A 78 -16.29 22.68 14.20
CA TYR A 78 -15.12 23.11 13.41
C TYR A 78 -13.83 22.39 13.80
N LYS A 79 -13.90 21.47 14.77
CA LYS A 79 -12.73 20.70 15.20
C LYS A 79 -12.28 19.71 14.12
N PRO A 80 -10.97 19.56 13.89
CA PRO A 80 -10.45 18.53 13.00
C PRO A 80 -10.63 17.14 13.60
N GLN A 81 -10.77 16.13 12.75
CA GLN A 81 -10.73 14.71 13.10
C GLN A 81 -10.00 13.94 12.01
N PHE A 82 -9.26 12.89 12.40
CA PHE A 82 -8.70 11.97 11.42
C PHE A 82 -9.80 11.21 10.71
N ASN A 83 -9.63 11.07 9.41
CA ASN A 83 -10.55 10.32 8.61
C ASN A 83 -10.45 8.82 8.89
N ARG A 84 -11.59 8.12 8.92
CA ARG A 84 -11.67 6.68 9.17
C ARG A 84 -12.20 5.99 7.93
N VAL A 85 -11.29 5.38 7.19
CA VAL A 85 -11.62 4.59 6.00
C VAL A 85 -12.29 3.28 6.41
N SER A 86 -13.36 2.91 5.69
CA SER A 86 -14.06 1.64 5.91
C SER A 86 -13.54 0.53 4.99
N TYR A 87 -12.89 -0.48 5.57
CA TYR A 87 -12.43 -1.67 4.85
C TYR A 87 -13.38 -2.88 4.95
N LYS A 88 -14.68 -2.66 5.21
CA LYS A 88 -15.66 -3.75 5.36
C LYS A 88 -15.81 -4.63 4.11
N ARG A 89 -15.56 -4.07 2.93
CA ARG A 89 -15.68 -4.76 1.62
C ARG A 89 -14.32 -5.02 0.97
N SER A 90 -13.27 -5.08 1.77
CA SER A 90 -11.92 -5.29 1.24
C SER A 90 -11.74 -6.66 0.59
N ILE A 91 -10.82 -6.72 -0.36
CA ILE A 91 -10.50 -7.93 -1.10
C ILE A 91 -10.06 -9.08 -0.17
N TRP A 92 -9.29 -8.81 0.89
CA TRP A 92 -8.85 -9.86 1.82
C TRP A 92 -10.02 -10.47 2.60
N ARG A 93 -11.01 -9.68 3.02
CA ARG A 93 -12.22 -10.22 3.67
C ARG A 93 -13.02 -11.07 2.70
N LYS A 94 -13.11 -10.67 1.42
CA LYS A 94 -13.76 -11.47 0.38
C LYS A 94 -13.01 -12.79 0.13
N LEU A 95 -11.68 -12.76 0.11
CA LEU A 95 -10.84 -13.96 -0.02
C LEU A 95 -10.99 -14.91 1.18
N ASN A 96 -11.09 -14.39 2.41
CA ASN A 96 -11.35 -15.18 3.60
C ASN A 96 -12.67 -15.96 3.50
N GLN A 97 -13.74 -15.37 2.96
CA GLN A 97 -15.02 -16.07 2.76
C GLN A 97 -14.89 -17.32 1.87
N TYR A 98 -13.87 -17.38 1.01
CA TYR A 98 -13.56 -18.52 0.17
C TYR A 98 -12.38 -19.36 0.70
N ASN A 99 -12.02 -19.20 1.98
CA ASN A 99 -10.90 -19.88 2.63
C ASN A 99 -9.57 -19.71 1.86
N LYS A 100 -9.37 -18.56 1.20
CA LYS A 100 -8.12 -18.25 0.48
C LYS A 100 -7.15 -17.50 1.40
N ARG A 101 -5.87 -17.86 1.30
CA ARG A 101 -4.80 -17.14 1.99
C ARG A 101 -4.44 -15.86 1.24
N CYS A 102 -4.26 -14.78 1.99
CA CYS A 102 -3.90 -13.45 1.47
C CYS A 102 -2.84 -12.80 2.37
N TYR A 103 -1.93 -12.05 1.75
CA TYR A 103 -0.97 -11.21 2.46
C TYR A 103 -1.14 -9.78 2.00
N ILE A 104 -1.21 -8.85 2.94
CA ILE A 104 -1.30 -7.40 2.68
C ILE A 104 -0.10 -6.75 3.34
N ILE A 105 0.75 -6.12 2.54
CA ILE A 105 2.03 -5.59 3.00
C ILE A 105 2.14 -4.14 2.54
N ASN A 106 2.42 -3.26 3.49
CA ASN A 106 2.81 -1.88 3.23
C ASN A 106 1.79 -1.05 2.44
N ILE A 107 0.49 -1.29 2.63
CA ILE A 107 -0.55 -0.51 1.93
C ILE A 107 -0.95 0.70 2.77
N PRO A 108 -0.87 1.93 2.24
CA PRO A 108 -1.19 3.13 3.01
C PRO A 108 -2.57 3.11 3.64
N THR A 109 -2.71 3.67 4.84
CA THR A 109 -4.00 3.85 5.55
C THR A 109 -4.73 2.57 5.95
N THR A 110 -4.18 1.40 5.65
CA THR A 110 -4.81 0.13 5.98
C THR A 110 -4.62 -0.17 7.46
N GLN A 111 -5.69 -0.62 8.10
CA GLN A 111 -5.69 -1.08 9.48
C GLN A 111 -6.51 -2.36 9.54
N LEU A 112 -5.99 -3.37 10.22
CA LEU A 112 -6.82 -4.48 10.67
C LEU A 112 -7.61 -4.05 11.91
N ARG A 113 -8.88 -4.46 11.99
CA ARG A 113 -9.69 -4.26 13.20
C ARG A 113 -9.63 -5.47 14.12
N ASP A 114 -9.40 -6.64 13.53
CA ASP A 114 -9.24 -7.92 14.22
C ASP A 114 -8.10 -8.69 13.52
N GLU A 115 -7.24 -9.35 14.29
CA GLU A 115 -6.19 -10.22 13.75
C GLU A 115 -6.75 -11.33 12.84
N LYS A 116 -7.99 -11.76 13.08
CA LYS A 116 -8.74 -12.75 12.30
C LYS A 116 -9.40 -12.19 11.03
N ASP A 117 -9.34 -10.87 10.80
CA ASP A 117 -9.91 -10.26 9.58
C ASP A 117 -9.20 -10.72 8.30
N ILE A 118 -8.01 -11.32 8.38
CA ILE A 118 -7.23 -11.84 7.25
C ILE A 118 -6.74 -13.27 7.53
N ASN A 119 -6.98 -14.18 6.58
CA ASN A 119 -6.40 -15.51 6.57
C ASN A 119 -5.02 -15.42 5.93
N GLY A 120 -3.98 -15.27 6.74
CA GLY A 120 -2.61 -15.07 6.28
C GLY A 120 -1.88 -14.05 7.13
N GLY A 121 -1.35 -12.99 6.52
CA GLY A 121 -0.53 -12.02 7.24
C GLY A 121 -0.72 -10.60 6.75
N PHE A 122 -0.58 -9.66 7.67
CA PHE A 122 -0.68 -8.24 7.43
C PHE A 122 0.58 -7.54 7.93
N ILE A 123 1.10 -6.60 7.16
CA ILE A 123 2.15 -5.68 7.59
C ILE A 123 1.65 -4.28 7.29
N ALA A 124 1.47 -3.47 8.34
CA ALA A 124 0.97 -2.12 8.28
C ALA A 124 1.78 -1.27 7.28
N GLY A 125 1.07 -0.41 6.55
CA GLY A 125 1.67 0.57 5.67
C GLY A 125 1.98 1.90 6.34
N PRO A 126 2.53 2.85 5.57
CA PRO A 126 2.68 4.21 6.03
C PRO A 126 1.29 4.83 6.25
N ILE A 127 1.20 5.85 7.11
CA ILE A 127 -0.01 6.64 7.38
C ILE A 127 -1.08 5.87 8.17
N PHE A 128 -1.54 6.47 9.28
CA PHE A 128 -2.49 5.89 10.22
C PHE A 128 -2.06 4.56 10.84
N ASN A 129 -0.76 4.32 11.02
CA ASN A 129 -0.33 3.17 11.80
C ASN A 129 -0.59 3.42 13.29
N ILE A 130 -1.58 2.73 13.85
CA ILE A 130 -1.93 2.78 15.27
C ILE A 130 -1.96 1.33 15.75
N GLY A 131 -1.09 1.01 16.72
CA GLY A 131 -0.96 -0.35 17.27
C GLY A 131 0.14 -1.17 16.60
N ASP A 132 -0.05 -2.48 16.58
CA ASP A 132 0.95 -3.42 16.09
C ASP A 132 1.10 -3.39 14.57
N ILE A 133 2.35 -3.57 14.13
CA ILE A 133 2.70 -3.54 12.69
C ILE A 133 2.17 -4.79 11.97
N THR A 134 1.98 -5.91 12.66
CA THR A 134 1.55 -7.18 12.07
C THR A 134 0.64 -7.97 13.01
N ASN A 135 -0.21 -8.82 12.44
CA ASN A 135 -1.07 -9.76 13.17
C ASN A 135 -0.47 -11.17 13.27
N ASN A 136 0.74 -11.38 12.76
CA ASN A 136 1.32 -12.71 12.59
C ASN A 136 2.70 -12.81 13.28
N PRO A 137 2.89 -13.72 14.26
CA PRO A 137 4.15 -13.88 14.98
C PRO A 137 5.36 -14.23 14.11
N GLU A 138 5.17 -14.99 13.03
CA GLU A 138 6.25 -15.30 12.09
C GLU A 138 6.68 -14.07 11.32
N LEU A 139 5.72 -13.26 10.85
CA LEU A 139 6.00 -11.98 10.23
C LEU A 139 6.64 -11.00 11.23
N GLN A 140 6.24 -11.05 12.51
CA GLN A 140 6.84 -10.23 13.57
C GLN A 140 8.35 -10.52 13.71
N ARG A 141 8.73 -11.80 13.74
CA ARG A 141 10.15 -12.21 13.76
C ARG A 141 10.88 -11.75 12.49
N LEU A 142 10.23 -11.83 11.34
CA LEU A 142 10.81 -11.41 10.07
C LEU A 142 11.08 -9.90 10.02
N ILE A 143 10.10 -9.06 10.41
CA ILE A 143 10.25 -7.61 10.42
C ILE A 143 11.31 -7.17 11.43
N GLN A 144 11.43 -7.85 12.58
CA GLN A 144 12.50 -7.60 13.55
C GLN A 144 13.87 -7.97 13.00
N LYS A 145 13.99 -9.13 12.35
CA LYS A 145 15.25 -9.61 11.75
C LYS A 145 15.82 -8.63 10.72
N ILE A 146 14.96 -7.98 9.93
CA ILE A 146 15.40 -7.04 8.89
C ILE A 146 15.35 -5.57 9.31
N ASP A 147 15.03 -5.29 10.59
CA ASP A 147 14.81 -3.94 11.12
C ASP A 147 13.86 -3.14 10.21
N TYR A 148 12.67 -3.69 9.97
CA TYR A 148 11.68 -3.06 9.10
C TYR A 148 10.94 -1.95 9.84
N GLN A 149 10.81 -0.80 9.19
CA GLN A 149 9.99 0.31 9.62
C GLN A 149 8.89 0.51 8.60
N THR A 150 7.72 1.01 9.01
CA THR A 150 6.61 1.33 8.07
C THR A 150 6.86 2.60 7.27
N SER A 151 7.73 3.48 7.76
CA SER A 151 8.20 4.66 7.04
C SER A 151 9.64 4.94 7.45
N PRO A 152 10.55 5.17 6.49
CA PRO A 152 11.92 5.52 6.83
C PRO A 152 11.97 6.92 7.45
N ASN A 153 12.88 7.13 8.40
CA ASN A 153 13.16 8.47 8.89
C ASN A 153 14.08 9.20 7.90
N LEU A 154 13.53 10.23 7.24
CA LEU A 154 14.26 11.04 6.25
C LEU A 154 14.62 12.43 6.77
N ARG A 155 14.29 12.74 8.03
CA ARG A 155 14.52 14.08 8.60
C ARG A 155 16.00 14.35 8.75
N ASN A 156 16.41 15.58 8.43
CA ASN A 156 17.79 16.08 8.60
C ASN A 156 18.86 15.30 7.82
N LEU A 157 18.48 14.56 6.77
CA LEU A 157 19.40 13.85 5.89
C LEU A 157 19.75 14.69 4.66
N LYS A 158 20.97 14.52 4.13
CA LYS A 158 21.34 15.05 2.82
C LYS A 158 20.67 14.24 1.70
N GLU A 159 20.55 14.83 0.51
CA GLU A 159 19.88 14.19 -0.63
C GLU A 159 20.42 12.79 -0.96
N THR A 160 21.75 12.61 -0.99
CA THR A 160 22.37 11.31 -1.26
C THR A 160 22.06 10.27 -0.19
N GLU A 161 21.86 10.69 1.06
CA GLU A 161 21.49 9.83 2.18
C GLU A 161 20.00 9.49 2.14
N ILE A 162 19.14 10.43 1.71
CA ILE A 162 17.71 10.20 1.47
C ILE A 162 17.54 9.10 0.42
N LEU A 163 18.21 9.23 -0.74
CA LEU A 163 18.11 8.24 -1.82
C LEU A 163 18.59 6.86 -1.38
N LYS A 164 19.74 6.77 -0.69
CA LYS A 164 20.25 5.51 -0.13
C LYS A 164 19.25 4.89 0.86
N THR A 165 18.71 5.70 1.76
CA THR A 165 17.72 5.26 2.75
C THR A 165 16.46 4.71 2.07
N LEU A 166 15.92 5.42 1.07
CA LEU A 166 14.77 4.98 0.28
C LEU A 166 15.04 3.65 -0.44
N ILE A 167 16.20 3.49 -1.08
CA ILE A 167 16.56 2.24 -1.78
C ILE A 167 16.66 1.07 -0.79
N ILE A 168 17.32 1.26 0.35
CA ILE A 168 17.45 0.23 1.39
C ILE A 168 16.07 -0.14 1.93
N HIS A 169 15.23 0.85 2.21
CA HIS A 169 13.88 0.64 2.70
C HIS A 169 13.01 -0.13 1.69
N SER A 170 13.03 0.24 0.40
CA SER A 170 12.32 -0.48 -0.66
C SER A 170 12.81 -1.92 -0.83
N LYS A 171 14.12 -2.17 -0.67
CA LYS A 171 14.66 -3.55 -0.66
C LYS A 171 14.10 -4.38 0.50
N LYS A 172 13.97 -3.80 1.69
CA LYS A 172 13.34 -4.46 2.85
C LYS A 172 11.86 -4.77 2.56
N GLN A 173 11.10 -3.85 1.96
CA GLN A 173 9.71 -4.11 1.54
C GLN A 173 9.59 -5.30 0.57
N LEU A 174 10.46 -5.36 -0.45
CA LEU A 174 10.47 -6.46 -1.41
C LEU A 174 10.90 -7.80 -0.79
N TYR A 175 11.75 -7.78 0.24
CA TYR A 175 12.15 -8.98 0.97
C TYR A 175 10.98 -9.63 1.69
N LEU A 176 9.98 -8.86 2.13
CA LEU A 176 8.77 -9.38 2.79
C LEU A 176 7.84 -10.19 1.85
N VAL A 177 8.05 -10.09 0.53
CA VAL A 177 7.22 -10.76 -0.49
C VAL A 177 7.89 -12.04 -1.05
N LYS A 178 9.15 -12.30 -0.68
CA LYS A 178 9.90 -13.51 -1.10
C LYS A 178 9.52 -14.71 -0.26
#